data_AF-A0A1S1K6L4-F1
#
_entry.id   AF-A0A1S1K6L4-F1
#
_cell.length_a   1.000
_cell.length_b   1.000
_cell.length_c   1.000
_cell.angle_alpha   90.00
_cell.angle_beta   90.00
_cell.angle_gamma   90.00
#
_symmetry.space_group_name_H-M   'P 1'
#
loop_
_entity.id
_entity.type
_entity.pdbx_description
1 polymer ?
#
loop_
_entity_poly.entity_id
_entity_poly.type
_entity_poly.pdbx_seq_one_letter_code
_entity_poly.pdbx_strand_id
1 'polypeptide(L)' 'MIPTDGDMAKIAGIASDAVRVRSPGEAVYVGTNGGLIALIRSLPREVAGHQINVNRVCPGPADTSLSDSLPAKVRDGPI' A
#
# COMPACT_ATOMS: atom_id res chain seq x y z
N MET A 1 17.23 23.17 14.93
CA MET A 1 17.50 22.70 13.55
C MET A 1 16.39 21.74 13.18
N ILE A 2 15.63 22.01 12.11
CA ILE A 2 14.59 21.10 11.61
C ILE A 2 15.32 19.99 10.85
N PRO A 3 15.13 18.70 11.17
CA PRO A 3 15.88 17.63 10.51
C PRO A 3 15.54 17.59 9.02
N THR A 4 16.55 17.38 8.19
CA THR A 4 16.36 17.31 6.74
C THR A 4 15.86 15.92 6.35
N ASP A 5 15.26 15.79 5.17
CA ASP A 5 14.56 14.56 4.80
C ASP A 5 15.48 13.32 4.75
N GLY A 6 16.79 13.53 4.55
CA GLY A 6 17.83 12.49 4.58
C GLY A 6 18.28 12.07 5.98
N ASP A 7 17.96 12.83 7.03
CA ASP A 7 18.32 12.52 8.42
C ASP A 7 17.25 11.66 9.12
N MET A 8 16.06 11.52 8.51
CA MET A 8 14.89 10.85 9.09
C MET A 8 14.85 9.37 8.69
N ALA A 9 14.56 8.48 9.63
CA ALA A 9 14.24 7.09 9.30
C ALA A 9 12.89 7.01 8.55
N LYS A 10 12.75 6.04 7.65
CA LYS A 10 11.56 5.91 6.79
C LYS A 10 10.95 4.52 6.89
N ILE A 11 9.63 4.46 7.02
CA ILE A 11 8.83 3.25 6.87
C ILE A 11 7.90 3.46 5.68
N ALA A 12 8.02 2.60 4.67
CA ALA A 12 7.19 2.64 3.49
C ALA A 12 6.42 1.32 3.35
N GLY A 13 5.09 1.39 3.34
CA GLY A 13 4.23 0.25 3.08
C GLY A 13 3.67 0.24 1.65
N ILE A 14 3.41 -0.95 1.14
CA ILE A 14 2.70 -1.15 -0.13
C ILE A 14 1.34 -1.74 0.22
N ALA A 15 0.29 -0.94 0.07
CA ALA A 15 -1.09 -1.42 0.18
C ALA A 15 -1.64 -1.71 -1.22
N SER A 16 -2.94 -1.56 -1.44
CA SER A 16 -3.55 -1.76 -2.76
C SER A 16 -4.71 -0.81 -3.01
N ASP A 17 -4.85 -0.42 -4.27
CA ASP A 17 -6.05 0.19 -4.83
C ASP A 17 -7.31 -0.67 -4.64
N ALA A 18 -7.17 -2.01 -4.63
CA ALA A 18 -8.29 -2.95 -4.48
C ALA A 18 -9.15 -2.70 -3.23
N VAL A 19 -8.61 -2.03 -2.20
CA VAL A 19 -9.38 -1.62 -1.02
C VAL A 19 -10.53 -0.66 -1.36
N ARG A 20 -10.41 0.10 -2.46
CA ARG A 20 -11.44 1.01 -2.98
C ARG A 20 -12.38 0.34 -3.97
N VAL A 21 -11.81 -0.29 -5.00
CA VAL A 21 -12.54 -0.88 -6.14
C VAL A 21 -13.26 -2.17 -5.74
N ARG A 22 -12.53 -3.08 -5.08
CA ARG A 22 -12.92 -4.40 -4.56
C ARG A 22 -13.62 -5.34 -5.55
N SER A 23 -13.01 -6.50 -5.78
CA SER A 23 -13.61 -7.59 -6.58
C SER A 23 -14.12 -8.74 -5.72
N PRO A 24 -15.09 -9.53 -6.21
CA PRO A 24 -15.50 -10.79 -5.57
C PRO A 24 -14.29 -11.70 -5.33
N GLY A 25 -14.19 -12.29 -4.14
CA GLY A 25 -13.08 -13.18 -3.76
C GLY A 25 -11.88 -12.48 -3.11
N GLU A 26 -11.84 -11.15 -3.05
CA GLU A 26 -10.70 -10.41 -2.49
C GLU A 26 -10.85 -10.04 -1.01
N ALA A 27 -11.85 -10.56 -0.29
CA ALA A 27 -12.19 -10.09 1.06
C ALA A 27 -11.00 -10.10 2.04
N VAL A 28 -10.17 -11.15 2.04
CA VAL A 28 -8.97 -11.25 2.89
C VAL A 28 -7.88 -10.29 2.40
N TYR A 29 -7.69 -10.17 1.09
CA TYR A 29 -6.71 -9.26 0.50
C TYR A 29 -7.06 -7.79 0.79
N VAL A 30 -8.33 -7.41 0.64
CA VAL A 30 -8.85 -6.08 0.98
C VAL A 30 -8.79 -5.84 2.48
N GLY A 31 -9.12 -6.82 3.31
CA GLY A 31 -9.05 -6.70 4.77
C GLY A 31 -7.62 -6.46 5.27
N THR A 32 -6.66 -7.23 4.77
CA THR A 32 -5.23 -7.08 5.12
C THR A 32 -4.65 -5.75 4.64
N ASN A 33 -4.91 -5.37 3.38
CA ASN A 33 -4.49 -4.07 2.86
C ASN A 33 -5.18 -2.92 3.60
N GLY A 34 -6.48 -3.03 3.90
CA GLY A 34 -7.22 -2.06 4.71
C GLY A 34 -6.65 -1.90 6.13
N GLY A 35 -6.22 -3.00 6.74
CA GLY A 35 -5.51 -3.01 8.02
C GLY A 35 -4.17 -2.28 7.94
N LEU A 36 -3.35 -2.58 6.92
CA LEU A 36 -2.10 -1.85 6.67
C LEU A 36 -2.34 -0.35 6.45
N ILE A 37 -3.43 -0.03 5.76
CA ILE A 37 -3.87 1.34 5.52
C ILE A 37 -4.17 2.07 6.84
N ALA A 38 -4.90 1.42 7.75
CA ALA A 38 -5.23 1.97 9.05
C ALA A 38 -3.99 2.11 9.92
N LEU A 39 -3.12 1.09 9.95
CA LEU A 39 -1.87 1.08 10.69
C LEU A 39 -0.97 2.26 10.29
N ILE A 40 -0.72 2.44 9.00
CA ILE A 40 0.14 3.53 8.50
C ILE A 40 -0.49 4.91 8.73
N ARG A 41 -1.82 4.99 8.86
CA ARG A 41 -2.51 6.24 9.20
C ARG A 41 -2.36 6.61 10.67
N SER A 42 -2.31 5.64 11.58
CA SER A 42 -2.22 5.87 13.04
C SER A 42 -0.78 5.98 13.54
N LEU A 43 0.12 5.14 13.04
CA LEU A 43 1.49 4.99 13.53
C LEU A 43 2.33 6.29 13.55
N PRO A 44 2.21 7.25 12.59
CA PRO A 44 3.00 8.48 12.63
C PRO A 44 2.90 9.24 13.95
N ARG A 45 1.75 9.19 14.62
CA ARG A 45 1.54 9.90 15.91
C ARG A 45 2.34 9.27 17.05
N GLU A 46 2.62 7.98 16.98
CA GLU A 46 3.36 7.23 17.99
C GLU A 46 4.87 7.36 17.78
N VAL A 47 5.32 7.48 16.52
CA VAL A 47 6.75 7.49 16.17
C VAL A 47 7.33 8.87 15.84
N ALA A 48 6.53 9.93 15.81
CA ALA A 48 6.98 11.28 15.45
C ALA A 48 8.16 11.79 16.31
N GLY A 49 8.19 11.46 17.60
CA GLY A 49 9.30 11.84 18.50
C GLY A 49 10.64 11.24 18.08
N HIS A 50 10.62 10.12 17.36
CA HIS A 50 11.79 9.40 16.88
C HIS A 50 12.26 9.83 15.49
N GLN A 51 11.70 10.90 14.93
CA GLN A 51 12.12 11.41 13.61
C GLN A 51 11.91 10.35 12.51
N ILE A 52 10.79 9.62 12.57
CA ILE A 52 10.41 8.56 11.62
C ILE A 52 9.23 9.02 10.75
N ASN A 53 9.42 8.99 9.43
CA ASN A 53 8.32 9.20 8.48
C ASN A 53 7.73 7.86 8.06
N VAL A 54 6.41 7.72 8.21
CA VAL A 54 5.67 6.51 7.83
C VAL A 54 4.67 6.84 6.74
N ASN A 55 4.80 6.20 5.59
CA ASN A 55 3.93 6.44 4.44
C ASN A 55 3.57 5.12 3.73
N ARG A 56 2.60 5.20 2.84
CA ARG A 56 2.27 4.10 1.94
C ARG A 56 1.93 4.58 0.54
N VAL A 57 1.99 3.64 -0.38
CA VAL A 57 1.36 3.74 -1.71
C VAL A 57 0.23 2.72 -1.84
N CYS A 58 -0.72 3.00 -2.72
CA CYS A 58 -1.81 2.08 -3.09
C CYS A 58 -1.74 1.89 -4.62
N PRO A 59 -0.90 0.97 -5.11
CA PRO A 59 -0.79 0.72 -6.54
C PRO A 59 -2.08 0.12 -7.09
N GLY A 60 -2.41 0.50 -8.32
CA GLY A 60 -3.34 -0.23 -9.17
C GLY A 60 -2.64 -1.38 -9.91
N PRO A 61 -3.24 -1.91 -10.98
CA PRO A 61 -2.60 -2.89 -11.85
C PRO A 61 -1.24 -2.37 -12.34
N ALA A 62 -0.24 -3.24 -12.28
CA ALA A 62 1.12 -2.93 -12.70
C ALA A 62 1.69 -4.05 -13.55
N ASP A 63 2.53 -3.72 -14.52
CA ASP A 63 3.22 -4.70 -15.36
C ASP A 63 4.30 -5.40 -14.53
N THR A 64 4.00 -6.64 -14.15
CA THR A 64 4.86 -7.49 -13.33
C THR A 64 4.79 -8.92 -13.84
N SER A 65 5.78 -9.74 -13.48
CA SER A 65 5.76 -11.18 -13.81
C SER A 65 4.53 -11.92 -13.26
N LEU A 66 3.92 -11.41 -12.18
CA LEU A 66 2.64 -11.92 -11.68
C LEU A 66 1.53 -11.69 -12.71
N SER A 67 1.46 -10.48 -13.28
CA SER A 67 0.46 -10.10 -14.28
C SER A 67 0.53 -11.00 -15.52
N ASP A 68 1.74 -11.43 -15.92
CA ASP A 68 1.93 -12.36 -17.04
C ASP A 68 1.44 -13.79 -16.75
N SER A 69 1.42 -14.18 -15.47
CA SER A 69 0.93 -15.50 -15.05
C SER A 69 -0.59 -15.58 -14.93
N LEU A 70 -1.28 -14.44 -14.96
CA LEU A 70 -2.74 -14.38 -14.88
C LEU A 70 -3.38 -14.71 -16.24
N PRO A 71 -4.59 -15.32 -16.25
CA PRO A 71 -5.33 -15.53 -17.48
C PRO A 71 -5.54 -14.22 -18.25
N ALA A 72 -5.45 -14.24 -19.58
CA ALA A 72 -5.59 -13.04 -20.42
C ALA A 72 -6.86 -12.23 -20.12
N LYS A 73 -7.96 -12.89 -19.73
CA LYS A 73 -9.21 -12.22 -19.36
C LYS A 73 -9.10 -11.33 -18.10
N VAL A 74 -8.19 -11.66 -17.18
CA VAL A 74 -7.90 -10.87 -15.97
C VAL A 74 -6.86 -9.80 -16.26
N ARG A 75 -5.92 -10.07 -17.16
CA ARG A 75 -4.88 -9.12 -17.58
C ARG A 75 -5.41 -8.01 -18.49
N ASP A 76 -6.31 -8.35 -19.41
CA ASP A 76 -6.81 -7.47 -20.48
C ASP A 76 -8.27 -7.03 -20.22
N GLY A 77 -8.86 -7.45 -19.10
CA GLY A 77 -10.22 -7.06 -18.71
C GLY A 77 -10.28 -5.62 -18.20
N PRO A 78 -11.42 -4.91 -18.35
CA PRO A 78 -11.59 -3.61 -17.72
C PRO A 78 -11.62 -3.79 -16.20
N ILE A 79 -10.88 -2.93 -15.51
CA ILE A 79 -11.01 -2.67 -14.06
C ILE A 79 -12.43 -2.24 -13.69
#